data_AF-A0A6V7HQZ9-F1
#
_entry.id   AF-A0A6V7HQZ9-F1
#
_cell.length_a   1.000
_cell.length_b   1.000
_cell.length_c   1.000
_cell.angle_alpha   90.00
_cell.angle_beta   90.00
_cell.angle_gamma   90.00
#
_symmetry.space_group_name_H-M   'P 1'
#
loop_
_entity.id
_entity.type
_entity.pdbx_description
1 polymer ?
#
loop_
_entity_poly.entity_id
_entity_poly.type
_entity_poly.pdbx_seq_one_letter_code
_entity_poly.pdbx_strand_id
1 'polypeptide(L)'
;IGKRREYELGKFIRERYDEFLGRIYQPTEVKARSMDSSRMIMSMNLVMAGLYPPEPEQSWLESLNWQPVVISLPNSKDETLSPLCSL
;
A
#
# COMPACT_ATOMS: atom_id res chain seq x y z
N ILE A 1 11.11 0.81 14.20
CA ILE A 1 11.55 1.94 13.33
C ILE A 1 11.06 1.77 11.90
N GLY A 2 11.40 0.66 11.21
CA GLY A 2 10.97 0.42 9.83
C GLY A 2 9.46 0.59 9.60
N LYS A 3 8.62 -0.05 10.42
CA LYS A 3 7.16 0.07 10.29
C LYS A 3 6.64 1.51 10.32
N ARG A 4 7.19 2.34 11.20
CA ARG A 4 6.83 3.76 11.30
C ARG A 4 7.27 4.51 10.04
N ARG A 5 8.47 4.25 9.54
CA ARG A 5 8.97 4.90 8.32
C ARG A 5 8.11 4.60 7.09
N GLU A 6 7.66 3.36 6.94
CA GLU A 6 6.77 2.97 5.84
C GLU A 6 5.42 3.68 5.92
N TYR A 7 4.86 3.77 7.13
CA TYR A 7 3.62 4.52 7.35
C TYR A 7 3.77 6.02 7.06
N GLU A 8 4.86 6.64 7.54
CA GLU A 8 5.17 8.04 7.24
C GLU A 8 5.41 8.28 5.74
N LEU A 9 6.04 7.33 5.05
CA LEU A 9 6.20 7.37 3.60
C LEU A 9 4.84 7.37 2.89
N GLY A 10 3.90 6.54 3.33
CA GLY A 10 2.53 6.53 2.81
C GLY A 10 1.85 7.89 2.93
N LYS A 11 1.93 8.51 4.11
CA LYS A 11 1.37 9.85 4.35
C LYS A 11 2.04 10.92 3.47
N PHE A 12 3.36 10.87 3.34
CA PHE A 12 4.09 11.80 2.48
C PHE A 12 3.65 11.71 1.01
N ILE A 13 3.47 10.49 0.49
CA ILE A 13 2.96 10.28 -0.87
C ILE A 13 1.52 10.79 -0.98
N ARG A 14 0.68 10.56 0.04
CA ARG A 14 -0.70 11.07 0.06
C ARG A 14 -0.74 12.59 -0.01
N GLU A 15 0.02 13.28 0.84
CA GLU A 15 0.10 14.74 0.85
C GLU A 15 0.59 15.30 -0.49
N ARG A 16 1.53 14.61 -1.14
CA ARG A 16 2.11 15.05 -2.42
C ARG A 16 1.17 14.88 -3.61
N TYR A 17 0.32 13.86 -3.60
CA TYR A 17 -0.52 13.47 -4.74
C TYR A 17 -2.03 13.45 -4.41
N ASP A 18 -2.46 14.17 -3.36
CA ASP A 18 -3.84 14.16 -2.85
C ASP A 18 -4.88 14.44 -3.95
N GLU A 19 -4.62 15.45 -4.78
CA GLU A 19 -5.50 15.84 -5.89
C GLU A 19 -5.61 14.78 -6.99
N PHE A 20 -4.56 14.00 -7.20
CA PHE A 20 -4.51 12.97 -8.25
C PHE A 20 -5.10 11.64 -7.80
N LEU A 21 -4.83 11.24 -6.55
CA LEU A 21 -5.15 9.92 -6.01
C LEU A 21 -6.62 9.75 -5.61
N GLY A 22 -7.34 10.87 -5.42
CA GLY A 22 -8.68 10.87 -4.85
C GLY A 22 -8.68 10.51 -3.36
N ARG A 23 -9.82 10.71 -2.70
CA ARG A 23 -9.96 10.44 -1.26
C ARG A 23 -10.17 8.97 -0.93
N ILE A 24 -10.97 8.30 -1.76
CA ILE A 24 -11.47 6.94 -1.55
C ILE A 24 -10.54 5.95 -2.25
N TYR A 25 -10.19 4.87 -1.55
CA TYR A 25 -9.38 3.80 -2.15
C TYR A 25 -10.25 2.94 -3.08
N GLN A 26 -9.80 2.78 -4.33
CA GLN A 26 -10.42 1.91 -5.32
C GLN A 26 -9.40 0.92 -5.91
N PRO A 27 -9.62 -0.41 -5.78
CA PRO A 27 -8.70 -1.42 -6.33
C PRO A 27 -8.53 -1.39 -7.86
N THR A 28 -9.46 -0.75 -8.57
CA THR A 28 -9.41 -0.55 -10.03
C THR A 28 -8.46 0.56 -10.44
N GLU A 29 -8.29 1.58 -9.60
CA GLU A 29 -7.49 2.78 -9.87
C GLU A 29 -6.09 2.66 -9.26
N VAL A 30 -5.97 2.07 -8.07
CA VAL A 30 -4.71 1.88 -7.37
C VAL A 30 -4.40 0.41 -7.15
N LYS A 31 -3.23 -0.01 -7.65
CA LYS A 31 -2.71 -1.37 -7.49
C LYS A 31 -1.44 -1.35 -6.66
N ALA A 32 -1.52 -1.86 -5.44
CA ALA A 32 -0.35 -2.16 -4.63
C ALA A 32 0.28 -3.47 -5.10
N ARG A 33 1.58 -3.46 -5.43
CA ARG A 33 2.30 -4.65 -5.91
C ARG A 33 3.58 -4.87 -5.12
N SER A 34 3.79 -6.09 -4.62
CA SER A 34 4.95 -6.47 -3.80
C SER A 34 5.51 -7.81 -4.26
N MET A 35 6.77 -8.13 -3.94
CA MET A 35 7.26 -9.51 -4.05
C MET A 35 6.69 -10.36 -2.90
N ASP A 36 6.75 -11.68 -3.09
CA ASP A 36 6.36 -12.68 -2.07
C ASP A 36 7.43 -12.80 -0.98
N SER A 37 7.56 -11.75 -0.18
CA SER A 37 8.32 -11.77 1.05
C SER A 37 7.52 -11.08 2.13
N SER A 38 7.38 -11.72 3.29
CA SER A 38 6.61 -11.20 4.42
C SER A 38 7.03 -9.77 4.81
N ARG A 39 8.32 -9.44 4.71
CA ARG A 39 8.82 -8.09 4.99
C ARG A 39 8.27 -7.04 4.02
N MET A 40 8.20 -7.37 2.73
CA MET A 40 7.76 -6.44 1.68
C MET A 40 6.24 -6.27 1.72
N ILE A 41 5.51 -7.36 1.94
CA ILE A 41 4.06 -7.31 2.14
C ILE A 41 3.72 -6.47 3.38
N MET A 42 4.45 -6.64 4.49
CA MET A 42 4.26 -5.80 5.68
C MET A 42 4.56 -4.32 5.41
N SER A 43 5.68 -4.01 4.75
CA SER A 43 6.01 -2.63 4.36
C SER A 43 4.92 -2.03 3.47
N MET A 44 4.48 -2.75 2.44
CA MET A 44 3.44 -2.29 1.52
C MET A 44 2.12 -2.02 2.21
N ASN A 45 1.69 -2.88 3.14
CA ASN A 45 0.48 -2.63 3.95
C ASN A 45 0.59 -1.34 4.77
N LEU A 46 1.77 -1.06 5.33
CA LEU A 46 1.98 0.13 6.15
C LEU A 46 1.99 1.42 5.31
N VAL A 47 2.62 1.37 4.13
CA VAL A 47 2.55 2.46 3.15
C VAL A 47 1.09 2.72 2.77
N MET A 48 0.34 1.68 2.42
CA MET A 48 -1.07 1.82 2.03
C MET A 48 -1.95 2.34 3.17
N ALA A 49 -1.68 1.96 4.42
CA ALA A 49 -2.39 2.50 5.58
C ALA A 49 -2.14 4.00 5.80
N GLY A 50 -0.97 4.51 5.44
CA GLY A 50 -0.69 5.95 5.44
C GLY A 50 -1.21 6.67 4.20
N LEU A 51 -1.25 5.98 3.07
CA LEU A 51 -1.67 6.53 1.78
C LEU A 51 -3.20 6.69 1.67
N TYR A 52 -3.95 5.72 2.18
CA TYR A 52 -5.41 5.67 2.13
C TYR A 52 -6.01 5.39 3.51
N PRO A 53 -6.02 6.38 4.42
CA PRO A 53 -6.85 6.28 5.61
C PRO A 53 -8.33 6.10 5.19
N PRO A 54 -9.10 5.22 5.84
CA PRO A 54 -10.51 5.03 5.51
C PRO A 54 -11.32 6.31 5.71
N GLU A 55 -11.98 6.74 4.64
CA GLU A 55 -13.07 7.73 4.72
C GLU A 55 -14.29 7.09 5.43
N PRO A 56 -15.23 7.89 5.96
CA PRO A 56 -16.38 7.37 6.71
C PRO A 56 -17.16 6.26 6.00
N GLU A 57 -17.26 6.31 4.67
CA GLU A 57 -17.95 5.33 3.84
C GLU A 57 -17.19 3.99 3.71
N GLN A 58 -15.86 4.00 3.90
CA GLN A 58 -15.01 2.81 3.86
C GLN A 58 -14.55 2.35 5.25
N SER A 59 -14.89 3.10 6.29
CA SER A 59 -14.63 2.73 7.67
C SER A 59 -15.57 1.61 8.10
N TRP A 60 -15.00 0.42 8.31
CA TRP A 60 -15.76 -0.75 8.78
C TRP A 60 -15.77 -0.85 10.32
N LEU A 61 -14.90 -0.09 10.99
CA LEU A 61 -14.78 -0.06 12.45
C LEU A 61 -14.33 1.33 12.91
N GLU A 62 -15.19 2.04 13.63
CA GLU A 62 -14.96 3.46 14.03
C GLU A 62 -13.67 3.68 14.82
N SER A 63 -13.26 2.71 15.64
CA SER A 63 -12.05 2.80 16.47
C SER A 63 -10.76 2.44 15.73
N LEU A 64 -10.84 2.07 14.45
CA LEU A 64 -9.72 1.58 13.67
C LEU A 64 -9.57 2.32 12.35
N ASN A 65 -8.56 3.18 12.29
CA ASN A 65 -8.18 3.93 11.09
C ASN A 65 -7.36 3.07 10.10
N TRP A 66 -7.91 1.91 9.72
CA TRP A 66 -7.30 0.98 8.77
C TRP A 66 -8.37 0.26 7.95
N GLN A 67 -8.08 0.07 6.66
CA GLN A 67 -8.93 -0.71 5.75
C GLN A 67 -8.13 -1.80 5.01
N PRO A 68 -8.78 -2.91 4.63
CA PRO A 68 -8.15 -3.93 3.81
C PRO A 68 -7.77 -3.39 2.43
N VAL A 69 -6.53 -3.66 2.01
CA VAL A 69 -6.01 -3.30 0.69
C VAL A 69 -5.50 -4.56 -0.01
N VAL A 70 -5.76 -4.65 -1.31
CA VAL A 70 -5.33 -5.80 -2.12
C VAL A 70 -3.88 -5.59 -2.56
N ILE A 71 -2.99 -6.50 -2.15
CA ILE A 71 -1.60 -6.53 -2.60
C ILE A 71 -1.45 -7.61 -3.65
N SER A 72 -1.12 -7.20 -4.87
CA SER A 72 -0.82 -8.12 -5.97
C SER A 72 0.62 -8.62 -5.86
N LEU A 73 0.81 -9.92 -6.02
CA LEU A 73 2.14 -10.54 -6.10
C LEU A 73 2.48 -10.82 -7.58
N PRO A 74 3.77 -10.81 -7.95
CA PRO A 74 4.16 -11.23 -9.29
C PRO A 74 3.83 -12.71 -9.49
N ASN A 75 3.21 -13.01 -10.63
CA ASN A 75 3.12 -14.39 -11.09
C ASN A 75 4.50 -14.85 -11.58
N SER A 76 4.75 -16.15 -11.67
CA SER A 76 6.03 -16.72 -12.15
C SER A 76 6.44 -16.26 -13.57
N LYS A 77 5.55 -15.58 -14.29
CA LYS A 77 5.77 -15.00 -15.63
C LYS A 77 6.04 -13.49 -15.62
N ASP A 78 5.95 -12.83 -14.47
CA ASP A 78 6.12 -11.38 -14.34
C ASP A 78 7.55 -11.05 -13.91
N GLU A 79 8.39 -10.69 -14.88
CA GLU A 79 9.83 -10.42 -14.72
C GLU A 79 10.13 -9.02 -14.15
N THR A 80 9.11 -8.20 -13.90
CA THR A 80 9.23 -6.76 -13.58
C THR A 80 9.72 -6.45 -12.17
N LEU A 81 9.55 -7.38 -11.22
CA LEU A 81 10.01 -7.27 -9.84
C LEU A 81 10.89 -8.47 -9.47
N SER A 82 11.79 -8.86 -10.38
CA SER A 82 12.83 -9.83 -10.05
C SER A 82 13.79 -9.21 -9.04
N PRO A 83 14.22 -9.94 -8.00
CA PRO A 83 15.26 -9.46 -7.11
C PRO A 83 16.54 -9.24 -7.93
N LEU A 84 17.16 -8.07 -7.79
CA LEU A 84 18.46 -7.74 -8.40
C LEU A 84 19.62 -8.69 -8.00
N CYS A 85 19.36 -9.67 -7.13
CA CYS A 85 20.35 -10.62 -6.60
C CYS A 85 20.21 -12.04 -7.20
N SER A 86 19.97 -12.13 -8.51
CA SER A 86 20.16 -13.38 -9.26
C SER A 86 21.35 -13.32 -10.24
N LEU A 87 22.37 -12.51 -9.92
CA LEU A 87 23.68 -12.49 -10.58
C LEU A 87 24.77 -12.87 -9.58
#